data_AF-A0A840R7V4-F1
#
_entry.id   AF-A0A840R7V4-F1
#
_cell.length_a   1.000
_cell.length_b   1.000
_cell.length_c   1.000
_cell.angle_alpha   90.00
_cell.angle_beta   90.00
_cell.angle_gamma   90.00
#
_symmetry.space_group_name_H-M   'P 1'
#
loop_
_entity.id
_entity.type
_entity.pdbx_description
1 polymer ?
#
loop_
_entity_poly.entity_id
_entity_poly.type
_entity_poly.pdbx_seq_one_letter_code
_entity_poly.pdbx_strand_id
1 'polypeptide(L)'
;MSNITLQEALLMAADAANLGHSCINDLGSLFQAIIKIADASPSTSNHLTVEMAKIGQYLADDWAYKINREREEIEALRGPH
;
A
#
# COMPACT_ATOMS: atom_id res chain seq x y z
N MET A 1 -0.14 -21.92 25.45
CA MET A 1 0.20 -21.27 24.17
C MET A 1 -0.70 -21.90 23.12
N SER A 2 -1.56 -21.11 22.46
CA SER A 2 -2.41 -21.64 21.39
C SER A 2 -1.51 -22.03 20.22
N ASN A 3 -1.56 -23.29 19.78
CA ASN A 3 -0.90 -23.71 18.55
C ASN A 3 -1.77 -23.23 17.39
N ILE A 4 -1.38 -22.10 16.78
CA ILE A 4 -2.00 -21.61 15.54
C ILE A 4 -1.69 -22.63 14.45
N THR A 5 -2.72 -23.09 13.75
CA THR A 5 -2.56 -23.99 12.61
C THR A 5 -1.95 -23.23 11.42
N LEU A 6 -1.29 -23.95 10.50
CA LEU A 6 -0.78 -23.35 9.27
C LEU A 6 -1.88 -22.59 8.50
N GLN A 7 -3.09 -23.14 8.47
CA GLN A 7 -4.23 -22.56 7.77
C GLN A 7 -4.67 -21.23 8.40
N GLU A 8 -4.72 -21.15 9.73
CA GLU A 8 -5.03 -19.91 10.45
C GLU A 8 -3.93 -18.85 10.24
N ALA A 9 -2.65 -19.27 10.25
CA ALA A 9 -1.54 -18.37 9.99
C ALA A 9 -1.59 -17.79 8.57
N LEU A 10 -1.89 -18.61 7.56
CA LEU A 10 -2.04 -18.16 6.18
C LEU A 10 -3.23 -17.21 6.00
N LEU A 11 -4.35 -17.46 6.68
CA LEU A 11 -5.51 -16.55 6.66
C LEU A 11 -5.16 -15.19 7.27
N MET A 12 -4.54 -15.19 8.45
CA MET A 12 -4.10 -13.95 9.10
C MET A 12 -3.11 -13.16 8.24
N ALA A 13 -2.18 -13.85 7.57
CA ALA A 13 -1.22 -13.21 6.67
C ALA A 13 -1.89 -12.59 5.45
N ALA A 14 -2.88 -13.27 4.85
CA ALA A 14 -3.66 -12.73 3.74
C ALA A 14 -4.49 -11.50 4.15
N ASP A 15 -5.15 -11.54 5.32
CA ASP A 15 -5.91 -10.42 5.85
C ASP A 15 -5.01 -9.20 6.12
N ALA A 16 -3.82 -9.44 6.69
CA ALA A 16 -2.83 -8.39 6.93
C ALA A 16 -2.32 -7.78 5.61
N ALA A 17 -2.07 -8.59 4.59
CA ALA A 17 -1.66 -8.11 3.27
C ALA A 17 -2.77 -7.27 2.61
N ASN A 18 -4.03 -7.70 2.70
CA ASN A 18 -5.17 -6.93 2.18
C ASN A 18 -5.31 -5.57 2.87
N LEU A 19 -5.22 -5.54 4.21
CA LEU A 19 -5.27 -4.30 4.97
C LEU A 19 -4.09 -3.38 4.62
N GLY A 20 -2.88 -3.93 4.57
CA GLY A 20 -1.67 -3.21 4.17
C GLY A 20 -1.81 -2.58 2.79
N HIS A 21 -2.27 -3.34 1.81
CA HIS A 21 -2.50 -2.87 0.45
C HIS A 21 -3.50 -1.71 0.40
N SER A 22 -4.62 -1.80 1.13
CA SER A 22 -5.61 -0.73 1.20
C SER A 22 -5.03 0.55 1.80
N CYS A 23 -4.34 0.45 2.94
CA CYS A 23 -3.72 1.60 3.60
C CYS A 23 -2.68 2.29 2.71
N ILE A 24 -1.88 1.52 1.96
CA ILE A 24 -0.88 2.07 1.05
C ILE A 24 -1.54 2.76 -0.15
N ASN A 25 -2.62 2.22 -0.71
CA ASN A 25 -3.37 2.89 -1.78
C ASN A 25 -4.01 4.21 -1.30
N ASP A 26 -4.53 4.26 -0.08
CA ASP A 26 -5.06 5.48 0.51
C ASP A 26 -3.95 6.54 0.68
N LEU A 27 -2.76 6.11 1.09
CA LEU A 27 -1.58 6.98 1.20
C LEU A 27 -1.12 7.50 -0.17
N GLY A 28 -1.08 6.64 -1.19
CA GLY A 28 -0.78 7.05 -2.57
C GLY A 28 -1.79 8.08 -3.09
N SER A 29 -3.07 7.89 -2.79
CA SER A 29 -4.15 8.82 -3.13
C SER A 29 -3.99 10.18 -2.43
N LEU A 30 -3.58 10.18 -1.16
CA LEU A 30 -3.26 11.40 -0.42
C LEU A 30 -2.12 12.19 -1.09
N PHE A 31 -1.03 11.52 -1.46
CA PHE A 31 0.07 12.17 -2.16
C PHE A 31 -0.34 12.74 -3.51
N GLN A 32 -1.16 12.01 -4.27
CA GLN A 32 -1.73 12.51 -5.52
C GLN A 32 -2.61 13.76 -5.30
N ALA A 33 -3.39 13.80 -4.23
CA ALA A 33 -4.20 14.97 -3.88
C ALA A 33 -3.32 16.18 -3.52
N ILE A 34 -2.23 15.99 -2.78
CA ILE A 34 -1.26 17.05 -2.46
C ILE A 34 -0.67 17.64 -3.74
N ILE A 35 -0.27 16.80 -4.70
CA ILE A 35 0.27 17.25 -6.00
C ILE A 35 -0.78 18.08 -6.75
N LYS A 36 -2.03 17.59 -6.85
CA LYS A 36 -3.13 18.31 -7.52
C LYS A 36 -3.42 19.67 -6.90
N ILE A 37 -3.41 19.77 -5.57
CA ILE A 37 -3.61 21.04 -4.85
C ILE A 37 -2.47 22.01 -5.14
N ALA A 38 -1.23 21.51 -5.15
CA ALA A 38 -0.05 22.33 -5.45
C ALA A 38 -0.05 22.85 -6.89
N ASP A 39 -0.46 22.01 -7.85
CA ASP A 39 -0.61 22.41 -9.26
C ASP A 39 -1.74 23.45 -9.45
N ALA A 40 -2.83 23.32 -8.69
CA ALA A 40 -3.96 24.24 -8.75
C ALA A 40 -3.68 25.61 -8.10
N SER A 41 -2.68 25.70 -7.23
CA SER A 41 -2.30 26.96 -6.56
C SER A 41 -0.78 27.15 -6.54
N PRO A 42 -0.18 27.54 -7.68
CA PRO A 42 1.28 27.65 -7.85
C PRO A 42 1.93 28.67 -6.90
N SER A 43 1.18 29.69 -6.46
CA SER A 43 1.65 30.72 -5.53
C SER A 43 1.80 30.23 -4.08
N THR A 44 1.14 29.12 -3.73
CA THR A 44 1.23 28.45 -2.41
C THR A 44 2.03 27.15 -2.46
N SER A 45 2.42 26.73 -3.66
CA SER A 45 3.17 25.50 -3.91
C SER A 45 4.64 25.68 -3.52
N ASN A 46 5.09 24.99 -2.48
CA ASN A 46 6.50 24.80 -2.22
C ASN A 46 6.99 23.63 -3.08
N HIS A 47 7.96 23.89 -3.97
CA HIS A 47 8.59 22.88 -4.83
C HIS A 47 9.04 21.63 -4.03
N LEU A 48 9.55 21.82 -2.81
CA LEU A 48 9.95 20.70 -1.95
C LEU A 48 8.75 19.82 -1.54
N THR A 49 7.60 20.42 -1.23
CA THR A 49 6.39 19.68 -0.87
C THR A 49 5.89 18.83 -2.03
N VAL A 50 5.95 19.36 -3.26
CA VAL A 50 5.55 18.61 -4.47
C VAL A 50 6.48 17.44 -4.74
N GLU A 51 7.79 17.65 -4.68
CA GLU A 51 8.76 16.59 -4.91
C GLU A 51 8.67 15.49 -3.83
N MET A 52 8.49 15.87 -2.56
CA MET A 52 8.25 14.89 -1.49
C MET A 52 6.94 14.11 -1.71
N ALA A 53 5.88 14.75 -2.18
CA ALA A 53 4.62 14.07 -2.50
C ALA A 53 4.79 13.09 -3.67
N LYS A 54 5.53 13.45 -4.72
CA LYS A 54 5.84 12.53 -5.83
C LYS A 54 6.64 11.31 -5.37
N ILE A 55 7.65 11.51 -4.52
CA ILE A 55 8.41 10.41 -3.92
C ILE A 55 7.49 9.53 -3.08
N GLY A 56 6.64 10.14 -2.26
CA GLY A 56 5.66 9.43 -1.45
C GLY A 56 4.70 8.59 -2.29
N GLN A 57 4.17 9.15 -3.38
CA GLN A 57 3.31 8.44 -4.31
C GLN A 57 4.02 7.24 -4.94
N TYR A 58 5.25 7.45 -5.44
CA TYR A 58 6.07 6.36 -6.01
C TYR A 58 6.32 5.23 -5.01
N LEU A 59 6.65 5.56 -3.76
CA LEU A 59 6.88 4.56 -2.71
C LEU A 59 5.59 3.80 -2.37
N ALA A 60 4.45 4.50 -2.36
CA ALA A 60 3.16 3.85 -2.14
C ALA A 60 2.86 2.84 -3.27
N ASP A 61 3.06 3.23 -4.54
CA ASP A 61 2.84 2.33 -5.67
C ASP A 61 3.77 1.10 -5.63
N ASP A 62 5.07 1.29 -5.30
CA ASP A 62 6.04 0.19 -5.15
C ASP A 62 5.67 -0.76 -4.01
N TRP A 63 5.22 -0.23 -2.86
CA TRP A 63 4.81 -1.05 -1.72
C TRP A 63 3.50 -1.77 -1.98
N ALA A 64 2.52 -1.13 -2.62
CA ALA A 64 1.28 -1.80 -3.01
C ALA A 64 1.58 -2.99 -3.93
N TYR A 65 2.46 -2.82 -4.92
CA TYR A 65 2.90 -3.90 -5.79
C TYR A 65 3.54 -5.06 -5.02
N LYS A 66 4.45 -4.78 -4.09
CA LYS A 66 5.12 -5.81 -3.27
C LYS A 66 4.13 -6.57 -2.37
N ILE A 67 3.23 -5.85 -1.70
CA ILE A 67 2.20 -6.46 -0.86
C ILE A 67 1.28 -7.36 -1.69
N ASN A 68 0.86 -6.92 -2.87
CA ASN A 68 0.01 -7.74 -3.74
C ASN A 68 0.74 -9.01 -4.20
N ARG A 69 2.03 -8.91 -4.52
CA ARG A 69 2.84 -10.10 -4.87
C ARG A 69 2.95 -11.08 -3.70
N GLU A 70 3.24 -10.60 -2.49
CA GLU A 70 3.30 -11.46 -1.30
C GLU A 70 1.93 -12.10 -1.01
N ARG A 71 0.83 -11.36 -1.21
CA ARG A 71 -0.54 -11.88 -1.10
C ARG A 71 -0.78 -13.04 -2.07
N GLU A 72 -0.39 -12.89 -3.33
CA GLU A 72 -0.52 -13.94 -4.35
C GLU A 72 0.29 -15.21 -3.97
N GLU A 73 1.49 -15.03 -3.41
CA GLU A 73 2.31 -16.13 -2.91
C GLU A 73 1.65 -16.84 -1.70
N ILE A 74 1.05 -16.10 -0.76
CA ILE A 74 0.29 -16.65 0.37
C ILE A 74 -0.96 -17.42 -0.12
N GLU A 75 -1.68 -16.88 -1.10
CA GLU A 75 -2.85 -17.53 -1.68
C GLU A 75 -2.50 -18.83 -2.41
N ALA A 76 -1.37 -18.84 -3.14
CA ALA A 76 -0.87 -20.06 -3.77
C ALA A 76 -0.54 -21.16 -2.74
N LEU A 77 -0.01 -20.80 -1.57
CA LEU A 77 0.28 -21.72 -0.47
C LEU A 77 -0.96 -22.28 0.21
N ARG A 78 -2.12 -21.58 0.16
CA ARG A 78 -3.39 -22.11 0.66
C ARG A 78 -3.98 -23.23 -0.20
N GLY A 79 -3.53 -23.38 -1.44
CA GLY A 79 -4.03 -24.36 -2.41
C GLY A 79 -5.44 -24.01 -2.94
N PRO A 80 -5.89 -24.63 -4.05
CA PRO A 80 -7.26 -24.51 -4.52
C PRO A 80 -8.19 -25.18 -3.50
N HIS A 81 -9.22 -24.45 -3.05
CA HIS A 81 -10.34 -25.01 -2.30
C HIS A 81 -11.16 -25.96 -3.16
#